data_AF-A0A8A4Z8T8-F1
#
_entry.id   AF-A0A8A4Z8T8-F1
#
_cell.length_a   1.000
_cell.length_b   1.000
_cell.length_c   1.000
_cell.angle_alpha   90.00
_cell.angle_beta   90.00
_cell.angle_gamma   90.00
#
_symmetry.space_group_name_H-M   'P 1'
#
loop_
_entity.id
_entity.type
_entity.pdbx_description
1 polymer ?
#
loop_
_entity_poly.entity_id
_entity_poly.type
_entity_poly.pdbx_seq_one_letter_code
_entity_poly.pdbx_strand_id
1 'polypeptide(L)'
;MDIDEARSLAEGLMRTHGLTAWTLVFDRARTRAGVCRYDRREIGLSRVLTELHPEQTVRGTILHEIAHALLAPGHGHDAAWRAKALAIGGDGQRCLAPTAPRARAPWVGVCARGHEVYRHRRPTRPSSCDRCGRRFDVAHLLAWRLNGRPVLLTPAQLAELAALPRSGPARAPVAWLSPGTTVVLGGSGRYAGLSGQVITRGRTRYHVRTALGTVTAPFALVRAAARPGEPAPR
;
A
#
# COMPACT_ATOMS: atom_id res chain seq x y z
N MET A 1 -16.68 -6.29 -25.11
CA MET A 1 -17.58 -5.73 -26.15
C MET A 1 -16.70 -4.94 -27.09
N ASP A 2 -16.96 -4.96 -28.41
CA ASP A 2 -16.18 -4.12 -29.31
C ASP A 2 -16.46 -2.62 -29.05
N ILE A 3 -15.49 -1.77 -29.37
CA ILE A 3 -15.59 -0.34 -29.04
C ILE A 3 -16.62 0.39 -29.90
N ASP A 4 -16.82 -0.02 -31.15
CA ASP A 4 -17.81 0.60 -32.03
C ASP A 4 -19.23 0.16 -31.66
N GLU A 5 -19.40 -1.09 -31.21
CA GLU A 5 -20.64 -1.55 -30.58
C GLU A 5 -20.92 -0.74 -29.30
N ALA A 6 -19.92 -0.59 -28.43
CA ALA A 6 -20.07 0.13 -27.17
C ALA A 6 -20.39 1.61 -27.38
N ARG A 7 -19.80 2.22 -28.41
CA ARG A 7 -20.12 3.58 -28.85
C ARG A 7 -21.58 3.69 -29.27
N SER A 8 -22.02 2.81 -30.16
CA SER A 8 -23.39 2.81 -30.68
C SER A 8 -24.41 2.64 -29.55
N LEU A 9 -24.14 1.71 -28.63
CA LEU A 9 -24.96 1.50 -27.44
C LEU A 9 -25.00 2.73 -26.53
N ALA A 10 -23.84 3.31 -26.23
CA ALA A 10 -23.75 4.47 -25.33
C ALA A 10 -24.45 5.70 -25.91
N GLU A 11 -24.20 6.04 -27.16
CA GLU A 11 -24.84 7.16 -27.84
C GLU A 11 -26.35 6.95 -27.98
N GLY A 12 -26.80 5.72 -28.22
CA GLY A 12 -28.21 5.34 -28.21
C GLY A 12 -28.87 5.62 -26.86
N LEU A 13 -28.27 5.12 -25.77
CA LEU A 13 -28.77 5.33 -24.41
C LEU A 13 -28.74 6.80 -23.99
N MET A 14 -27.68 7.52 -24.34
CA MET A 14 -27.59 8.97 -24.10
C MET A 14 -28.76 9.72 -24.77
N ARG A 15 -29.07 9.40 -26.03
CA ARG A 15 -30.22 9.98 -26.74
C ARG A 15 -31.55 9.60 -26.07
N THR A 16 -31.74 8.32 -25.73
CA THR A 16 -32.95 7.83 -25.04
C THR A 16 -33.22 8.57 -23.74
N HIS A 17 -32.17 8.97 -23.03
CA HIS A 17 -32.28 9.70 -21.76
C HIS A 17 -32.11 11.23 -21.89
N GLY A 18 -32.17 11.78 -23.10
CA GLY A 18 -32.17 13.23 -23.33
C GLY A 18 -30.81 13.93 -23.16
N LEU A 19 -29.71 13.18 -23.11
CA LEU A 19 -28.35 13.71 -23.00
C LEU A 19 -27.75 14.10 -24.36
N THR A 20 -28.52 14.77 -25.22
CA THR A 20 -28.09 15.15 -26.58
C THR A 20 -26.99 16.22 -26.61
N ALA A 21 -26.88 17.02 -25.55
CA ALA A 21 -25.82 18.02 -25.37
C ALA A 21 -24.56 17.45 -24.68
N TRP A 22 -24.52 16.13 -24.42
CA TRP A 22 -23.38 15.45 -23.82
C TRP A 22 -22.59 14.68 -24.88
N THR A 23 -21.29 14.52 -24.66
CA THR A 23 -20.40 13.82 -25.57
C THR A 23 -19.86 12.54 -24.95
N LEU A 24 -19.77 11.47 -25.74
CA LEU A 24 -19.10 10.23 -25.36
C LEU A 24 -17.60 10.31 -25.68
N VAL A 25 -16.75 9.98 -24.71
CA VAL A 25 -15.30 9.89 -24.91
C VAL A 25 -14.75 8.55 -24.42
N PHE A 26 -13.64 8.11 -25.02
CA PHE A 26 -12.92 6.91 -24.59
C PHE A 26 -11.53 7.26 -24.08
N ASP A 27 -11.16 6.72 -22.93
CA ASP A 27 -9.83 6.85 -22.36
C ASP A 27 -9.14 5.49 -22.17
N ARG A 28 -7.91 5.51 -21.61
CA ARG A 28 -7.10 4.31 -21.35
C ARG A 28 -7.00 3.98 -19.85
N ALA A 29 -8.00 4.37 -19.05
CA ALA A 29 -8.04 4.01 -17.64
C ALA A 29 -8.06 2.49 -17.48
N ARG A 30 -7.34 1.95 -16.49
CA ARG A 30 -7.25 0.49 -16.26
C ARG A 30 -7.99 0.01 -15.03
N THR A 31 -8.46 0.94 -14.20
CA THR A 31 -9.07 0.67 -12.89
C THR A 31 -10.43 1.32 -12.71
N ARG A 32 -10.85 2.17 -13.64
CA ARG A 32 -12.14 2.88 -13.63
C ARG A 32 -12.82 2.63 -14.97
N ALA A 33 -14.03 2.06 -14.94
CA ALA A 33 -14.76 1.66 -16.14
C ALA A 33 -15.46 2.84 -16.82
N GLY A 34 -16.11 3.72 -16.05
CA GLY A 34 -16.83 4.90 -16.52
C GLY A 34 -16.47 6.17 -15.74
N VAL A 35 -16.82 7.34 -16.25
CA VAL A 35 -16.82 8.61 -15.52
C VAL A 35 -17.79 9.61 -16.15
N CYS A 36 -18.51 10.34 -15.31
CA CYS A 36 -19.25 11.53 -15.69
C CYS A 36 -18.41 12.79 -15.40
N ARG A 37 -18.23 13.66 -16.39
CA ARG A 37 -17.54 14.96 -16.25
C ARG A 37 -18.51 16.10 -16.54
N TYR A 38 -19.08 16.66 -15.47
CA TYR A 38 -20.10 17.73 -15.58
C TYR A 38 -19.59 19.01 -16.25
N ASP A 39 -18.36 19.41 -15.94
CA ASP A 39 -17.71 20.61 -16.46
C ASP A 39 -17.65 20.63 -17.99
N ARG A 40 -17.46 19.45 -18.59
CA ARG A 40 -17.34 19.26 -20.05
C ARG A 40 -18.57 18.63 -20.69
N ARG A 41 -19.57 18.23 -19.89
CA ARG A 41 -20.71 17.42 -20.32
C ARG A 41 -20.25 16.16 -21.08
N GLU A 42 -19.30 15.43 -20.49
CA GLU A 42 -18.79 14.19 -21.06
C GLU A 42 -19.17 12.97 -20.23
N ILE A 43 -19.52 11.89 -20.93
CA ILE A 43 -19.50 10.53 -20.39
C ILE A 43 -18.27 9.84 -20.96
N GLY A 44 -17.36 9.40 -20.08
CA GLY A 44 -16.12 8.74 -20.43
C GLY A 44 -16.16 7.25 -20.14
N LEU A 45 -15.75 6.42 -21.10
CA LEU A 45 -15.57 4.97 -20.90
C LEU A 45 -14.09 4.59 -21.05
N SER A 46 -13.65 3.60 -20.28
CA SER A 46 -12.34 2.99 -20.47
C SER A 46 -12.37 2.03 -21.65
N ARG A 47 -11.60 2.32 -22.71
CA ARG A 47 -11.41 1.39 -23.83
C ARG A 47 -10.95 0.01 -23.35
N VAL A 48 -9.98 0.00 -22.42
CA VAL A 48 -9.36 -1.22 -21.92
C VAL A 48 -10.36 -2.10 -21.18
N LEU A 49 -11.26 -1.51 -20.38
CA LEU A 49 -12.24 -2.29 -19.62
C LEU A 49 -13.46 -2.65 -20.46
N THR A 50 -13.89 -1.78 -21.38
CA THR A 50 -14.97 -2.06 -22.33
C THR A 50 -14.67 -3.30 -23.19
N GLU A 51 -13.46 -3.42 -23.70
CA GLU A 51 -13.02 -4.58 -24.48
C GLU A 51 -13.01 -5.87 -23.63
N LEU A 52 -12.68 -5.77 -22.33
CA LEU A 52 -12.59 -6.91 -21.42
C LEU A 52 -13.94 -7.40 -20.87
N HIS A 53 -14.98 -6.58 -20.96
CA HIS A 53 -16.27 -6.87 -20.32
C HIS A 53 -17.35 -7.27 -21.32
N PRO A 54 -18.29 -8.16 -20.92
CA PRO A 54 -19.44 -8.48 -21.76
C PRO A 54 -20.36 -7.27 -21.88
N GLU A 55 -21.18 -7.23 -22.93
CA GLU A 55 -22.09 -6.12 -23.22
C GLU A 55 -22.92 -5.69 -22.01
N GLN A 56 -23.52 -6.64 -21.27
CA GLN A 56 -24.33 -6.32 -20.09
C GLN A 56 -23.59 -5.49 -19.04
N THR A 57 -22.30 -5.80 -18.82
CA THR A 57 -21.45 -5.05 -17.87
C THR A 57 -21.11 -3.66 -18.40
N VAL A 58 -20.84 -3.55 -19.71
CA VAL A 58 -20.59 -2.26 -20.37
C VAL A 58 -21.84 -1.38 -20.34
N ARG A 59 -23.01 -1.96 -20.65
CA ARG A 59 -24.32 -1.31 -20.54
C ARG A 59 -24.57 -0.78 -19.13
N GLY A 60 -24.32 -1.60 -18.10
CA GLY A 60 -24.42 -1.17 -16.71
C GLY A 60 -23.51 0.01 -16.37
N THR A 61 -22.28 0.00 -16.88
CA THR A 61 -21.34 1.12 -16.74
C THR A 61 -21.85 2.39 -17.44
N ILE A 62 -22.39 2.28 -18.64
CA ILE A 62 -22.96 3.43 -19.37
C ILE A 62 -24.13 4.02 -18.57
N LEU A 63 -25.08 3.19 -18.14
CA LEU A 63 -26.24 3.64 -17.36
C LEU A 63 -25.83 4.23 -16.02
N HIS A 64 -24.78 3.71 -15.39
CA HIS A 64 -24.18 4.30 -14.19
C HIS A 64 -23.77 5.76 -14.41
N GLU A 65 -23.05 6.04 -15.49
CA GLU A 65 -22.59 7.40 -15.80
C GLU A 65 -23.72 8.31 -16.30
N ILE A 66 -24.70 7.77 -17.04
CA ILE A 66 -25.92 8.48 -17.41
C ILE A 66 -26.71 8.88 -16.16
N ALA A 67 -26.83 8.01 -15.16
CA ALA A 67 -27.51 8.31 -13.91
C ALA A 67 -26.86 9.48 -13.17
N HIS A 68 -25.52 9.58 -13.19
CA HIS A 68 -24.83 10.77 -12.72
C HIS A 68 -25.21 11.99 -13.55
N ALA A 69 -25.05 11.94 -14.87
CA ALA A 69 -25.34 13.08 -15.76
C ALA A 69 -26.77 13.63 -15.66
N LEU A 70 -27.75 12.79 -15.29
CA LEU A 70 -29.15 13.16 -15.09
C LEU A 70 -29.45 13.82 -13.72
N LEU A 71 -28.47 13.83 -12.81
CA LEU A 71 -28.59 14.46 -11.50
C LEU A 71 -27.75 15.73 -11.44
N ALA A 72 -28.03 16.58 -10.44
CA ALA A 72 -27.22 17.75 -10.19
C ALA A 72 -25.81 17.37 -9.71
N PRO A 73 -24.78 18.20 -9.99
CA PRO A 73 -23.46 18.01 -9.40
C PRO A 73 -23.54 17.93 -7.87
N GLY A 74 -22.72 17.07 -7.27
CA GLY A 74 -22.67 16.87 -5.81
C GLY A 74 -23.36 15.59 -5.33
N HIS A 75 -24.23 15.00 -6.15
CA HIS A 75 -24.70 13.64 -5.93
C HIS A 75 -23.57 12.64 -6.19
N GLY A 76 -23.19 11.89 -5.15
CA GLY A 76 -22.35 10.70 -5.29
C GLY A 76 -23.21 9.48 -5.61
N HIS A 77 -22.83 8.32 -5.09
CA HIS A 77 -23.67 7.11 -5.16
C HIS A 77 -24.71 7.05 -4.04
N ASP A 78 -25.43 8.15 -3.83
CA ASP A 78 -26.45 8.28 -2.78
C ASP A 78 -27.80 7.63 -3.17
N ALA A 79 -28.81 7.83 -2.34
CA ALA A 79 -30.15 7.29 -2.58
C ALA A 79 -30.80 7.83 -3.85
N ALA A 80 -30.58 9.11 -4.19
CA ALA A 80 -31.11 9.73 -5.40
C ALA A 80 -30.43 9.14 -6.64
N TRP A 81 -29.11 8.98 -6.61
CA TRP A 81 -28.36 8.28 -7.66
C TRP A 81 -28.82 6.85 -7.83
N ARG A 82 -28.94 6.08 -6.74
CA ARG A 82 -29.37 4.68 -6.82
C ARG A 82 -30.77 4.56 -7.40
N ALA A 83 -31.71 5.42 -6.97
CA ALA A 83 -33.05 5.46 -7.51
C ALA A 83 -33.06 5.80 -9.01
N LYS A 84 -32.25 6.78 -9.42
CA LYS A 84 -32.11 7.14 -10.84
C LYS A 84 -31.53 6.00 -11.66
N ALA A 85 -30.46 5.36 -11.18
CA ALA A 85 -29.79 4.24 -11.84
C ALA A 85 -30.74 3.06 -12.06
N LEU A 86 -31.54 2.69 -11.04
CA LEU A 86 -32.56 1.64 -11.16
C LEU A 86 -33.67 2.03 -12.16
N ALA A 87 -34.14 3.28 -12.09
CA ALA A 87 -35.22 3.76 -12.95
C ALA A 87 -34.86 3.75 -14.44
N ILE A 88 -33.58 3.91 -14.80
CA ILE A 88 -33.10 3.84 -16.18
C ILE A 88 -32.61 2.45 -16.60
N GLY A 89 -32.85 1.42 -15.77
CA GLY A 89 -32.51 0.03 -16.08
C GLY A 89 -31.08 -0.40 -15.72
N GLY A 90 -30.37 0.37 -14.89
CA GLY A 90 -29.15 -0.06 -14.22
C GLY A 90 -29.43 -0.93 -12.99
N ASP A 91 -28.37 -1.43 -12.34
CA ASP A 91 -28.45 -2.34 -11.19
C ASP A 91 -28.32 -1.62 -9.82
N GLY A 92 -28.09 -0.31 -9.84
CA GLY A 92 -27.85 0.50 -8.64
C GLY A 92 -26.56 0.15 -7.90
N GLN A 93 -25.64 -0.60 -8.52
CA GLN A 93 -24.35 -0.97 -7.93
C GLN A 93 -23.30 0.11 -8.19
N ARG A 94 -22.59 0.48 -7.13
CA ARG A 94 -21.52 1.48 -7.19
C ARG A 94 -20.27 0.97 -7.89
N CYS A 95 -19.99 -0.32 -7.79
CA CYS A 95 -18.76 -0.92 -8.28
C CYS A 95 -19.09 -2.15 -9.12
N LEU A 96 -18.25 -2.41 -10.12
CA LEU A 96 -18.22 -3.69 -10.78
C LEU A 96 -18.03 -4.81 -9.76
N ALA A 97 -18.57 -5.99 -10.07
CA ALA A 97 -18.39 -7.18 -9.24
C ALA A 97 -16.90 -7.42 -8.94
N PRO A 98 -16.52 -7.84 -7.72
CA PRO A 98 -15.13 -8.11 -7.37
C PRO A 98 -14.45 -9.14 -8.30
N THR A 99 -15.26 -10.05 -8.85
CA THR A 99 -14.90 -11.12 -9.79
C THR A 99 -14.82 -10.65 -11.25
N ALA A 100 -15.25 -9.42 -11.57
CA ALA A 100 -15.20 -8.91 -12.93
C ALA A 100 -13.75 -8.88 -13.45
N PRO A 101 -13.52 -9.21 -14.73
CA PRO A 101 -12.19 -9.15 -15.33
C PRO A 101 -11.52 -7.80 -15.10
N ARG A 102 -10.25 -7.81 -14.70
CA ARG A 102 -9.46 -6.59 -14.49
C ARG A 102 -8.43 -6.46 -15.59
N ALA A 103 -8.18 -5.22 -16.01
CA ALA A 103 -7.07 -4.94 -16.91
C ALA A 103 -5.75 -5.40 -16.26
N ARG A 104 -4.93 -6.13 -17.02
CA ARG A 104 -3.60 -6.54 -16.55
C ARG A 104 -2.78 -5.30 -16.17
N ALA A 105 -2.14 -5.36 -15.02
CA ALA A 105 -1.21 -4.33 -14.59
C ALA A 105 0.06 -4.41 -15.46
N PRO A 106 0.45 -3.31 -16.15
CA PRO A 106 1.64 -3.32 -17.00
C PRO A 106 2.93 -3.47 -16.19
N TRP A 107 2.96 -3.04 -14.94
CA TRP A 107 4.12 -3.17 -14.06
C TRP A 107 3.96 -4.36 -13.14
N VAL A 108 4.93 -5.29 -13.21
CA VAL A 108 5.01 -6.46 -12.32
C VAL A 108 6.36 -6.43 -11.61
N GLY A 109 6.33 -6.31 -10.30
CA GLY A 109 7.51 -6.39 -9.44
C GLY A 109 7.63 -7.79 -8.88
N VAL A 110 8.80 -8.42 -9.00
CA VAL A 110 9.06 -9.77 -8.48
C VAL A 110 10.22 -9.71 -7.50
N CYS A 111 10.04 -10.24 -6.30
CA CYS A 111 11.14 -10.35 -5.34
C CYS A 111 11.92 -11.65 -5.53
N ALA A 112 13.08 -11.78 -4.88
CA ALA A 112 13.92 -12.99 -4.96
C ALA A 112 13.21 -14.29 -4.55
N ARG A 113 12.12 -14.21 -3.77
CA ARG A 113 11.29 -15.36 -3.36
C ARG A 113 10.12 -15.65 -4.33
N GLY A 114 10.01 -14.91 -5.43
CA GLY A 114 8.98 -15.13 -6.46
C GLY A 114 7.63 -14.47 -6.19
N HIS A 115 7.47 -13.68 -5.13
CA HIS A 115 6.22 -12.94 -4.91
C HIS A 115 6.05 -11.83 -5.94
N GLU A 116 4.87 -11.78 -6.58
CA GLU A 116 4.53 -10.74 -7.55
C GLU A 116 3.73 -9.59 -6.92
N VAL A 117 4.07 -8.36 -7.33
CA VAL A 117 3.38 -7.12 -6.97
C VAL A 117 3.00 -6.37 -8.24
N TYR A 118 1.72 -6.06 -8.39
CA TYR A 118 1.18 -5.44 -9.60
C TYR A 118 0.98 -3.93 -9.41
N ARG A 119 1.37 -3.13 -10.42
CA ARG A 119 1.13 -1.67 -10.45
C ARG A 119 0.66 -1.20 -11.82
N HIS A 120 -0.24 -0.21 -11.82
CA HIS A 120 -0.70 0.44 -13.06
C HIS A 120 0.14 1.65 -13.46
N ARG A 121 0.91 2.22 -12.52
CA ARG A 121 1.83 3.34 -12.74
C ARG A 121 3.26 2.91 -12.55
N ARG A 122 4.18 3.63 -13.20
CA ARG A 122 5.62 3.43 -13.06
C ARG A 122 6.02 3.58 -11.58
N PRO A 123 6.70 2.59 -11.00
CA PRO A 123 7.38 2.75 -9.71
C PRO A 123 8.45 3.85 -9.83
N THR A 124 8.31 4.91 -9.05
CA THR A 124 9.26 6.03 -9.05
C THR A 124 10.39 5.85 -8.05
N ARG A 125 10.16 5.07 -6.98
CA ARG A 125 11.12 4.77 -5.93
C ARG A 125 11.36 3.25 -5.83
N PRO A 126 12.53 2.82 -5.33
CA PRO A 126 12.74 1.43 -4.94
C PRO A 126 11.62 0.94 -4.02
N SER A 127 11.22 -0.31 -4.15
CA SER A 127 10.16 -0.90 -3.32
C SER A 127 10.55 -2.32 -2.96
N SER A 128 10.24 -2.74 -1.75
CA SER A 128 10.46 -4.11 -1.28
C SER A 128 9.15 -4.88 -1.18
N CYS A 129 9.24 -6.20 -1.13
CA CYS A 129 8.10 -7.09 -0.97
C CYS A 129 7.56 -7.07 0.46
N ASP A 130 6.31 -6.63 0.61
CA ASP A 130 5.57 -6.58 1.88
C ASP A 130 5.30 -7.96 2.50
N ARG A 131 5.16 -9.00 1.65
CA ARG A 131 5.04 -10.40 2.08
C ARG A 131 6.33 -10.95 2.65
N CYS A 132 7.48 -10.49 2.16
CA CYS A 132 8.78 -10.87 2.72
C CYS A 132 9.07 -10.12 4.03
N GLY A 133 8.67 -8.85 4.10
CA GLY A 133 8.79 -8.04 5.30
C GLY A 133 7.98 -6.75 5.21
N ARG A 134 7.36 -6.34 6.33
CA ARG A 134 6.52 -5.13 6.38
C ARG A 134 7.29 -3.82 6.28
N ARG A 135 8.60 -3.84 6.53
CA ARG A 135 9.48 -2.67 6.40
C ARG A 135 10.28 -2.78 5.10
N PHE A 136 10.74 -1.63 4.61
CA PHE A 136 11.64 -1.62 3.47
C PHE A 136 12.93 -2.38 3.82
N ASP A 137 13.28 -3.36 2.98
CA ASP A 137 14.52 -4.12 3.07
C ASP A 137 15.06 -4.40 1.66
N VAL A 138 16.34 -4.08 1.45
CA VAL A 138 17.05 -4.30 0.18
C VAL A 138 17.11 -5.80 -0.16
N ALA A 139 17.14 -6.69 0.84
CA ALA A 139 17.08 -8.13 0.63
C ALA A 139 15.74 -8.60 0.03
N HIS A 140 14.73 -7.73 0.02
CA HIS A 140 13.40 -8.00 -0.52
C HIS A 140 13.04 -7.08 -1.68
N LEU A 141 14.04 -6.45 -2.31
CA LEU A 141 13.85 -5.52 -3.41
C LEU A 141 13.08 -6.15 -4.57
N LEU A 142 12.13 -5.40 -5.12
CA LEU A 142 11.34 -5.82 -6.27
C LEU A 142 12.08 -5.50 -7.57
N ALA A 143 12.31 -6.52 -8.39
CA ALA A 143 12.74 -6.38 -9.77
C ALA A 143 11.51 -6.14 -10.66
N TRP A 144 11.50 -5.02 -11.38
CA TRP A 144 10.33 -4.60 -12.15
C TRP A 144 10.39 -5.05 -13.61
N ARG A 145 9.23 -5.45 -14.14
CA ARG A 145 8.97 -5.67 -15.55
C ARG A 145 7.86 -4.74 -16.03
N LEU A 146 8.01 -4.17 -17.21
CA LEU A 146 6.99 -3.43 -17.94
C LEU A 146 6.53 -4.27 -19.13
N ASN A 147 5.27 -4.71 -19.12
CA ASN A 147 4.69 -5.59 -20.14
C ASN A 147 5.59 -6.83 -20.41
N GLY A 148 6.08 -7.45 -19.33
CA GLY A 148 6.98 -8.61 -19.38
C GLY A 148 8.46 -8.29 -19.61
N ARG A 149 8.81 -7.09 -20.07
CA ARG A 149 10.21 -6.69 -20.31
C ARG A 149 10.86 -6.20 -19.02
N PRO A 150 12.04 -6.71 -18.61
CA PRO A 150 12.77 -6.19 -17.46
C PRO A 150 13.05 -4.69 -17.58
N VAL A 151 12.90 -3.96 -16.48
CA VAL A 151 13.22 -2.53 -16.38
C VAL A 151 14.32 -2.35 -15.34
N LEU A 152 15.44 -1.78 -15.77
CA LEU A 152 16.54 -1.45 -14.88
C LEU A 152 16.18 -0.25 -14.00
N LEU A 153 16.78 -0.21 -12.82
CA LEU A 153 16.67 0.95 -11.93
C LEU A 153 17.33 2.17 -12.58
N THR A 154 16.72 3.34 -12.40
CA THR A 154 17.32 4.60 -12.86
C THR A 154 18.50 4.98 -11.95
N PRO A 155 19.41 5.87 -12.42
CA PRO A 155 20.49 6.39 -11.57
C PRO A 155 19.98 7.01 -10.26
N ALA A 156 18.85 7.72 -10.29
CA ALA A 156 18.22 8.27 -9.09
C ALA A 156 17.76 7.18 -8.11
N GLN A 157 17.21 6.08 -8.61
CA GLN A 157 16.79 4.94 -7.79
C GLN A 157 18.00 4.19 -7.21
N LEU A 158 19.08 4.05 -7.99
CA LEU A 158 20.34 3.47 -7.52
C LEU A 158 20.99 4.35 -6.44
N ALA A 159 21.00 5.68 -6.63
CA ALA A 159 21.48 6.62 -5.63
C ALA A 159 20.65 6.57 -4.34
N GLU A 160 19.31 6.47 -4.45
CA GLU A 160 18.43 6.28 -3.30
C GLU A 160 18.76 4.99 -2.54
N LEU A 161 18.99 3.87 -3.25
CA LEU A 161 19.41 2.61 -2.61
C LEU A 161 20.78 2.72 -1.94
N ALA A 162 21.74 3.42 -2.58
CA ALA A 162 23.09 3.61 -2.05
C ALA A 162 23.11 4.51 -0.81
N ALA A 163 22.17 5.47 -0.71
CA ALA A 163 22.03 6.37 0.43
C ALA A 163 21.34 5.74 1.64
N LEU A 164 20.75 4.54 1.51
CA LEU A 164 20.17 3.85 2.64
C LEU A 164 21.27 3.51 3.65
N PRO A 165 20.99 3.64 4.96
CA PRO A 165 21.92 3.15 5.96
C PRO A 165 22.09 1.67 5.69
N ARG A 166 23.32 1.25 5.37
CA ARG A 166 23.67 -0.17 5.36
C ARG A 166 23.16 -0.71 6.67
N SER A 167 22.34 -1.76 6.64
CA SER A 167 22.04 -2.53 7.83
C SER A 167 23.40 -2.79 8.47
N GLY A 168 23.68 -2.10 9.58
CA GLY A 168 24.81 -2.45 10.41
C GLY A 168 24.71 -3.95 10.71
N PRO A 169 25.82 -4.64 11.02
CA PRO A 169 25.78 -6.06 11.33
C PRO A 169 24.58 -6.30 12.24
N ALA A 170 23.75 -7.29 11.86
CA ALA A 170 22.51 -7.63 12.53
C ALA A 170 22.72 -7.42 14.03
N ARG A 171 21.95 -6.53 14.66
CA ARG A 171 22.02 -6.34 16.11
C ARG A 171 21.95 -7.73 16.70
N ALA A 172 23.06 -8.20 17.26
CA ALA A 172 23.12 -9.50 17.90
C ALA A 172 21.92 -9.56 18.86
N PRO A 173 21.19 -10.69 18.94
CA PRO A 173 20.10 -10.81 19.87
C PRO A 173 20.64 -10.39 21.23
N VAL A 174 20.10 -9.28 21.76
CA VAL A 174 20.49 -8.81 23.08
C VAL A 174 20.04 -9.92 24.02
N ALA A 175 20.99 -10.72 24.51
CA ALA A 175 20.70 -11.74 25.49
C ALA A 175 20.05 -11.03 26.68
N TRP A 176 18.76 -11.30 26.89
CA TRP A 176 18.03 -10.68 27.98
C TRP A 176 18.62 -11.17 29.30
N LEU A 177 18.84 -10.25 30.22
CA LEU A 177 19.36 -10.55 31.54
C LEU A 177 18.19 -11.06 32.40
N SER A 178 18.33 -12.25 32.95
CA SER A 178 17.33 -12.86 33.83
C SER A 178 17.20 -12.09 35.14
N PRO A 179 16.03 -12.09 35.80
CA PRO A 179 15.90 -11.69 37.19
C PRO A 179 16.97 -12.37 38.07
N GLY A 180 17.53 -11.62 39.02
CA GLY A 180 18.67 -12.03 39.86
C GLY A 180 20.05 -11.72 39.25
N THR A 181 20.14 -11.38 37.95
CA THR A 181 21.43 -11.04 37.33
C THR A 181 22.00 -9.75 37.92
N THR A 182 23.24 -9.80 38.38
CA THR A 182 23.99 -8.60 38.79
C THR A 182 24.38 -7.78 37.57
N VAL A 183 24.11 -6.49 37.61
CA VAL A 183 24.28 -5.56 36.49
C VAL A 183 24.90 -4.25 36.95
N VAL A 184 25.56 -3.57 36.02
CA VAL A 184 26.04 -2.18 36.18
C VAL A 184 25.21 -1.28 35.29
N LEU A 185 24.71 -0.19 35.87
CA LEU A 185 23.97 0.85 35.17
C LEU A 185 24.95 1.80 34.45
N GLY A 186 24.82 1.93 33.14
CA GLY A 186 25.56 2.91 32.34
C GLY A 186 24.79 4.22 32.17
N GLY A 187 25.31 5.09 31.30
CA GLY A 187 24.74 6.42 31.02
C GLY A 187 25.45 7.53 31.80
N SER A 188 24.79 8.69 31.89
CA SER A 188 25.26 9.86 32.63
C SER A 188 24.23 10.25 33.70
N GLY A 189 24.71 10.72 34.87
CA GLY A 189 23.86 11.15 35.99
C GLY A 189 24.01 10.30 37.26
N ARG A 190 23.14 10.56 38.24
CA ARG A 190 23.28 10.07 39.64
C ARG A 190 23.29 8.55 39.85
N TYR A 191 22.93 7.77 38.82
CA TYR A 191 22.88 6.31 38.89
C TYR A 191 23.89 5.63 37.96
N ALA A 192 24.69 6.41 37.22
CA ALA A 192 25.73 5.87 36.35
C ALA A 192 26.84 5.20 37.19
N GLY A 193 27.27 4.02 36.77
CA GLY A 193 28.25 3.19 37.47
C GLY A 193 27.69 2.41 38.66
N LEU A 194 26.43 2.60 39.04
CA LEU A 194 25.84 1.84 40.15
C LEU A 194 25.60 0.39 39.76
N SER A 195 26.00 -0.52 40.64
CA SER A 195 25.69 -1.93 40.55
C SER A 195 24.37 -2.26 41.24
N GLY A 196 23.67 -3.26 40.72
CA GLY A 196 22.44 -3.76 41.29
C GLY A 196 22.02 -5.11 40.72
N GLN A 197 20.87 -5.61 41.13
CA GLN A 197 20.29 -6.85 40.59
C GLN A 197 19.01 -6.59 39.80
N VAL A 198 18.86 -7.25 38.66
CA VAL A 198 17.61 -7.21 37.90
C VAL A 198 16.51 -7.87 38.73
N ILE A 199 15.46 -7.12 39.06
CA ILE A 199 14.28 -7.63 39.77
C ILE A 199 13.28 -8.17 38.76
N THR A 200 12.94 -7.36 37.77
CA THR A 200 12.00 -7.70 36.71
C THR A 200 12.38 -7.04 35.39
N ARG A 201 11.94 -7.66 34.30
CA ARG A 201 12.07 -7.14 32.94
C ARG A 201 10.72 -6.64 32.47
N GLY A 202 10.60 -5.34 32.26
CA GLY A 202 9.46 -4.74 31.59
C GLY A 202 9.55 -4.85 30.06
N ARG A 203 8.63 -4.23 29.33
CA ARG A 203 8.61 -4.29 27.86
C ARG A 203 9.78 -3.56 27.19
N THR A 204 10.34 -2.54 27.84
CA THR A 204 11.39 -1.66 27.26
C THR A 204 12.53 -1.32 28.22
N ARG A 205 12.53 -1.85 29.44
CA ARG A 205 13.46 -1.48 30.53
C ARG A 205 13.61 -2.60 31.56
N TYR A 206 14.70 -2.57 32.33
CA TYR A 206 14.86 -3.37 33.55
C TYR A 206 14.47 -2.56 34.78
N HIS A 207 13.94 -3.24 35.79
CA HIS A 207 13.85 -2.74 37.15
C HIS A 207 15.03 -3.33 37.91
N VAL A 208 15.93 -2.48 38.40
CA VAL A 208 17.19 -2.89 39.03
C VAL A 208 17.17 -2.44 40.49
N ARG A 209 17.36 -3.37 41.41
CA ARG A 209 17.55 -3.06 42.84
C ARG A 209 18.99 -2.61 43.04
N THR A 210 19.18 -1.36 43.44
CA THR A 210 20.49 -0.79 43.77
C THR A 210 20.57 -0.45 45.25
N ALA A 211 21.75 -0.05 45.74
CA ALA A 211 21.91 0.46 47.11
C ALA A 211 21.10 1.73 47.40
N LEU A 212 20.73 2.49 46.36
CA LEU A 212 19.92 3.72 46.48
C LEU A 212 18.41 3.46 46.28
N GLY A 213 18.00 2.19 46.24
CA GLY A 213 16.63 1.78 45.95
C GLY A 213 16.45 1.25 44.53
N THR A 214 15.19 1.08 44.12
CA THR A 214 14.84 0.50 42.81
C THR A 214 14.91 1.57 41.72
N VAL A 215 15.74 1.32 40.71
CA VAL A 215 15.93 2.20 39.55
C VAL A 215 15.42 1.49 38.29
N THR A 216 14.74 2.23 37.41
CA THR A 216 14.38 1.71 36.08
C THR A 216 15.36 2.19 35.02
N ALA A 217 15.94 1.28 34.25
CA ALA A 217 16.93 1.62 33.23
C ALA A 217 16.58 0.99 31.87
N PRO A 218 16.68 1.75 30.75
CA PRO A 218 16.56 1.19 29.40
C PRO A 218 17.57 0.06 29.18
N PHE A 219 17.19 -0.96 28.40
CA PHE A 219 18.04 -2.14 28.16
C PHE A 219 19.45 -1.79 27.67
N ALA A 220 19.59 -0.75 26.84
CA ALA A 220 20.87 -0.30 26.30
C ALA A 220 21.84 0.23 27.37
N LEU A 221 21.34 0.61 28.54
CA LEU A 221 22.13 1.18 29.64
C LEU A 221 22.37 0.17 30.76
N VAL A 222 22.07 -1.11 30.57
CA VAL A 222 22.26 -2.13 31.60
C VAL A 222 23.18 -3.22 31.05
N ARG A 223 24.30 -3.44 31.73
CA ARG A 223 25.28 -4.48 31.34
C ARG A 223 25.41 -5.49 32.47
N ALA A 224 25.58 -6.77 32.15
CA ALA A 224 25.92 -7.77 33.16
C ALA A 224 27.25 -7.37 33.84
N ALA A 225 27.28 -7.41 35.16
CA ALA A 225 28.53 -7.25 35.89
C ALA A 225 29.39 -8.50 35.65
N ALA A 226 30.69 -8.30 35.40
CA ALA A 226 31.63 -9.42 35.35
C ALA A 226 31.61 -10.15 36.69
N ARG A 227 31.63 -11.48 36.68
CA ARG A 227 31.80 -12.25 37.92
C ARG A 227 33.19 -11.94 38.49
N PRO A 228 33.35 -11.73 39.80
CA PRO A 228 34.69 -11.64 40.38
C PRO A 228 35.42 -12.95 40.11
N GLY A 229 36.48 -12.92 39.29
CA GLY A 229 37.37 -14.05 39.02
C GLY A 229 37.55 -14.48 37.55
N GLU A 230 36.92 -13.83 36.57
CA GLU A 230 37.10 -14.19 35.15
C GLU A 230 38.23 -13.34 34.51
N PRO A 231 39.31 -13.94 33.99
CA PRO A 231 40.43 -13.19 33.42
C PRO A 231 40.04 -12.47 32.12
N ALA A 232 40.62 -11.30 31.89
CA ALA A 232 40.34 -10.47 30.72
C ALA A 232 40.68 -11.21 29.41
N PRO A 233 39.82 -11.16 28.38
CA PRO A 233 40.12 -11.74 27.08
C PRO A 233 41.26 -10.96 26.41
N ARG A 234 42.21 -11.70 25.83
CA ARG A 234 43.33 -11.19 25.02
C ARG A 234 42.85 -10.66 23.67
#